data_AF-A0A951VIK3-F1
#
_entry.id   AF-A0A951VIK3-F1
#
_cell.length_a   1.000
_cell.length_b   1.000
_cell.length_c   1.000
_cell.angle_alpha   90.00
_cell.angle_beta   90.00
_cell.angle_gamma   90.00
#
_symmetry.space_group_name_H-M   'P 1'
#
loop_
_entity.id
_entity.type
_entity.pdbx_description
1 polymer ?
#
loop_
_entity_poly.entity_id
_entity_poly.type
_entity_poly.pdbx_seq_one_letter_code
_entity_poly.pdbx_strand_id
1 'polypeptide(L)'
;MFTHFDESEKLVHYPKDRRLFIRLKPFVFVILGIVFLATVGAAWIQYLFFGLPEDPSLALLNTAEASVKGFPFWLILCHWINFFFLVILVRAGLSILYDHPRLYFNEGCEPGSEWLKFTPVKVPKDKLWTAKDDARYINPVFGLPGYRHTVGIARGWHFIHVPFFVLNGIVFVVLLFLTDQWLRIIPTSWQIIPDAWNVFVHYATFNMPIEPNGFYHYNALQQLSYFAVIFILAPLAMLSGMSMSPAIENRFHWLPKLFGNRQGARSVHFLVMLSYTFFFIIHVTMVIITGVVRNMNHITLGTDNPSNTTGLYIVIGIILFTIAFSVYAHWVSWNRPRWVQKTDAFINGNLWQNTIDKLKPSPYYKKEDISPFFWPNGKLPTSETWKELAKNKFKDYKLKIGGLVENPVELSLDELMKLGKEQNITMHHCIQGWTGVAEWGGLPIRAIVDLVKPHPSVTTVVFYSFGEGLYGGVYYDTHTLDNCLKPASILAWEMNYEPLTEVYGAPLRLRVENQLGYKMVKWIERIEFVESHKTVGKGYGGKNEDDEYFDLLASS
;
A
#
# COMPACT_ATOMS: atom_id res chain seq x y z
N MET A 1 10.47 -22.50 12.96
CA MET A 1 10.00 -23.60 12.09
C MET A 1 8.47 -23.52 12.08
N PHE A 2 7.86 -22.67 11.26
CA PHE A 2 6.50 -22.14 11.57
C PHE A 2 5.40 -22.41 10.52
N THR A 3 5.69 -23.13 9.44
CA THR A 3 4.71 -23.52 8.40
C THR A 3 5.02 -24.91 7.87
N HIS A 4 4.05 -25.84 7.94
CA HIS A 4 4.09 -27.08 7.17
C HIS A 4 3.39 -26.83 5.82
N PHE A 5 4.10 -26.15 4.93
CA PHE A 5 3.71 -26.12 3.52
C PHE A 5 3.94 -27.50 2.92
N ASP A 6 3.04 -27.95 2.06
CA ASP A 6 3.36 -29.05 1.18
C ASP A 6 4.44 -28.64 0.16
N GLU A 7 5.00 -29.59 -0.58
CA GLU A 7 6.06 -29.28 -1.54
C GLU A 7 5.63 -28.31 -2.64
N SER A 8 4.34 -28.31 -3.01
CA SER A 8 3.82 -27.40 -4.03
C SER A 8 3.72 -25.96 -3.50
N GLU A 9 3.24 -25.79 -2.27
CA GLU A 9 3.14 -24.50 -1.59
C GLU A 9 4.54 -23.94 -1.25
N LYS A 10 5.49 -24.80 -0.89
CA LYS A 10 6.89 -24.39 -0.71
C LYS A 10 7.46 -23.77 -1.98
N LEU A 11 7.20 -24.35 -3.15
CA LEU A 11 7.69 -23.80 -4.42
C LEU A 11 7.08 -22.43 -4.75
N VAL A 12 5.86 -22.16 -4.26
CA VAL A 12 5.18 -20.87 -4.41
C VAL A 12 5.82 -19.82 -3.49
N HIS A 13 5.94 -20.10 -2.20
CA HIS A 13 6.38 -19.13 -1.19
C HIS A 13 7.92 -19.03 -1.04
N TYR A 14 8.65 -20.10 -1.35
CA TYR A 14 10.11 -20.21 -1.29
C TYR A 14 10.69 -20.50 -2.67
N PRO A 15 10.64 -19.52 -3.60
CA PRO A 15 11.23 -19.70 -4.91
C PRO A 15 12.75 -19.94 -4.80
N LYS A 16 13.33 -20.62 -5.81
CA LYS A 16 14.78 -20.87 -5.86
C LYS A 16 15.62 -19.59 -5.82
N ASP A 17 15.19 -18.54 -6.51
CA ASP A 17 15.84 -17.21 -6.45
C ASP A 17 15.26 -16.38 -5.31
N ARG A 18 16.08 -16.15 -4.28
CA ARG A 18 15.77 -15.33 -3.09
C ARG A 18 16.74 -14.18 -2.90
N ARG A 19 17.53 -13.85 -3.93
CA ARG A 19 18.52 -12.78 -3.84
C ARG A 19 17.82 -11.43 -3.64
N LEU A 20 18.34 -10.63 -2.73
CA LEU A 20 17.99 -9.22 -2.66
C LEU A 20 18.51 -8.52 -3.91
N PHE A 21 17.67 -7.73 -4.55
CA PHE A 21 18.05 -6.95 -5.72
C PHE A 21 17.46 -5.56 -5.59
N ILE A 22 18.24 -4.54 -5.96
CA ILE A 22 17.79 -3.15 -6.03
C ILE A 22 18.45 -2.55 -7.28
N ARG A 23 17.66 -1.93 -8.15
CA ARG A 23 18.19 -1.17 -9.28
C ARG A 23 17.40 0.12 -9.48
N LEU A 24 18.13 1.23 -9.44
CA LEU A 24 17.67 2.55 -9.83
C LEU A 24 17.94 2.79 -11.32
N LYS A 25 17.14 3.65 -11.96
CA LYS A 25 17.48 4.18 -13.28
C LYS A 25 18.71 5.09 -13.20
N PRO A 26 19.59 5.11 -14.23
CA PRO A 26 20.81 5.91 -14.22
C PRO A 26 20.61 7.39 -13.88
N PHE A 27 19.56 8.04 -14.41
CA PHE A 27 19.29 9.45 -14.14
C PHE A 27 19.00 9.73 -12.65
N VAL A 28 18.52 8.74 -11.89
CA VAL A 28 18.26 8.90 -10.46
C VAL A 28 19.57 9.08 -9.70
N PHE A 29 20.64 8.37 -10.09
CA PHE A 29 21.97 8.60 -9.51
C PHE A 29 22.50 10.00 -9.83
N VAL A 30 22.21 10.53 -11.02
CA VAL A 30 22.58 11.91 -11.39
C VAL A 30 21.84 12.90 -10.48
N ILE A 31 20.54 12.74 -10.28
CA ILE A 31 19.76 13.60 -9.38
C ILE A 31 20.29 13.51 -7.94
N LEU A 32 20.46 12.30 -7.41
CA LEU A 32 20.99 12.10 -6.06
C LEU A 32 22.41 12.68 -5.91
N GLY A 33 23.25 12.50 -6.92
CA GLY A 33 24.59 13.06 -6.99
C GLY A 33 24.58 14.59 -7.00
N ILE A 34 23.71 15.21 -7.81
CA ILE A 34 23.55 16.67 -7.83
C ILE A 34 23.09 17.18 -6.47
N VAL A 35 22.06 16.58 -5.88
CA VAL A 35 21.55 17.00 -4.56
C VAL A 35 22.62 16.84 -3.48
N PHE A 36 23.32 15.71 -3.46
CA PHE A 36 24.40 15.45 -2.51
C PHE A 36 25.57 16.43 -2.69
N LEU A 37 26.06 16.62 -3.93
CA LEU A 37 27.16 17.54 -4.22
C LEU A 37 26.75 19.00 -3.98
N ALA A 38 25.52 19.38 -4.31
CA ALA A 38 25.02 20.72 -4.05
C ALA A 38 24.91 21.01 -2.55
N THR A 39 24.51 20.03 -1.74
CA THR A 39 24.34 20.22 -0.28
C THR A 39 25.66 20.05 0.46
N VAL A 40 26.25 18.84 0.43
CA VAL A 40 27.50 18.54 1.13
C VAL A 40 28.67 19.29 0.51
N GLY A 41 28.72 19.41 -0.82
CA GLY A 41 29.78 20.18 -1.48
C GLY A 41 29.71 21.67 -1.15
N ALA A 42 28.52 22.27 -1.06
CA ALA A 42 28.39 23.66 -0.59
C ALA A 42 28.82 23.81 0.88
N ALA A 43 28.56 22.82 1.75
CA ALA A 43 29.05 22.84 3.12
C ALA A 43 30.59 22.77 3.19
N TRP A 44 31.21 21.94 2.35
CA TRP A 44 32.67 21.88 2.25
C TRP A 44 33.27 23.15 1.63
N ILE A 45 32.62 23.77 0.64
CA ILE A 45 33.02 25.08 0.10
C ILE A 45 32.97 26.13 1.21
N GLN A 46 31.88 26.17 1.98
CA GLN A 46 31.77 27.06 3.15
C GLN A 46 32.98 26.87 4.08
N TYR A 47 33.25 25.63 4.49
CA TYR A 47 34.34 25.32 5.41
C TYR A 47 35.74 25.66 4.87
N LEU A 48 36.03 25.29 3.62
CA LEU A 48 37.36 25.46 3.04
C LEU A 48 37.69 26.91 2.69
N PHE A 49 36.70 27.70 2.27
CA PHE A 49 36.92 29.09 1.82
C PHE A 49 36.56 30.14 2.87
N PHE A 50 35.59 29.86 3.74
CA PHE A 50 35.07 30.81 4.73
C PHE A 50 35.23 30.34 6.18
N GLY A 51 35.76 29.13 6.40
CA GLY A 51 35.89 28.53 7.72
C GLY A 51 34.58 27.94 8.24
N LEU A 52 34.63 27.42 9.48
CA LEU A 52 33.42 26.94 10.15
C LEU A 52 32.48 28.13 10.45
N PRO A 53 31.19 28.05 10.12
CA PRO A 53 30.23 29.07 10.50
C PRO A 53 30.05 29.08 12.02
N GLU A 54 29.64 30.23 12.56
CA GLU A 54 29.27 30.35 13.98
C GLU A 54 28.18 29.33 14.32
N ASP A 55 28.39 28.59 15.42
CA ASP A 55 27.42 27.60 15.90
C ASP A 55 26.30 28.32 16.69
N PRO A 56 25.08 28.43 16.12
CA PRO A 56 23.97 29.09 16.81
C PRO A 56 23.56 28.38 18.10
N SER A 57 23.95 27.11 18.27
CA SER A 57 23.63 26.29 19.45
C SER A 57 24.33 26.80 20.72
N LEU A 58 25.41 27.58 20.60
CA LEU A 58 26.10 28.22 21.72
C LEU A 58 25.17 29.11 22.55
N ALA A 59 24.24 29.82 21.89
CA ALA A 59 23.28 30.68 22.56
C ALA A 59 22.29 29.90 23.43
N LEU A 60 22.13 28.59 23.19
CA LEU A 60 21.20 27.71 23.89
C LEU A 60 21.81 27.05 25.14
N LEU A 61 23.09 27.29 25.45
CA LEU A 61 23.77 26.71 26.61
C LEU A 61 23.40 27.38 27.93
N ASN A 62 23.04 28.67 27.89
CA ASN A 62 22.91 29.53 29.08
C ASN A 62 21.45 29.90 29.43
N THR A 63 20.46 29.28 28.81
CA THR A 63 19.05 29.53 29.14
C THR A 63 18.73 28.95 30.52
N ALA A 64 18.30 29.81 31.46
CA ALA A 64 18.01 29.43 32.84
C ALA A 64 16.90 28.37 32.93
N GLU A 65 17.04 27.43 33.88
CA GLU A 65 16.12 26.32 34.19
C GLU A 65 14.66 26.74 34.50
N ALA A 66 14.39 28.03 34.67
CA ALA A 66 13.26 28.56 35.42
C ALA A 66 11.87 28.49 34.74
N SER A 67 11.69 27.75 33.64
CA SER A 67 10.35 27.61 33.03
C SER A 67 10.06 26.32 32.28
N VAL A 68 10.89 25.28 32.38
CA VAL A 68 10.75 24.12 31.49
C VAL A 68 9.78 23.11 32.06
N LYS A 69 8.58 23.03 31.45
CA LYS A 69 7.71 21.86 31.56
C LYS A 69 8.41 20.71 30.83
N GLY A 70 8.86 19.69 31.56
CA GLY A 70 9.41 18.46 30.99
C GLY A 70 8.46 17.80 29.99
N PHE A 71 8.88 16.69 29.37
CA PHE A 71 8.02 16.02 28.41
C PHE A 71 6.78 15.44 29.11
N PRO A 72 5.56 15.89 28.76
CA PRO A 72 4.36 15.40 29.41
C PRO A 72 4.12 13.94 29.03
N PHE A 73 3.46 13.19 29.91
CA PHE A 73 3.25 11.76 29.73
C PHE A 73 2.57 11.41 28.39
N TRP A 74 1.59 12.20 27.93
CA TRP A 74 0.93 11.98 26.64
C TRP A 74 1.91 12.03 25.46
N LEU A 75 2.91 12.92 25.51
CA LEU A 75 3.89 13.10 24.44
C LEU A 75 4.83 11.90 24.37
N ILE A 76 5.31 11.47 25.54
CA ILE A 76 6.11 10.24 25.72
C ILE A 76 5.34 9.04 25.18
N LEU A 77 4.07 8.90 25.57
CA LEU A 77 3.23 7.79 25.14
C LEU A 77 3.02 7.81 23.62
N CYS A 78 2.64 8.95 23.03
CA CYS A 78 2.46 9.07 21.58
C CYS A 78 3.74 8.76 20.80
N HIS A 79 4.91 9.15 21.31
CA HIS A 79 6.21 8.83 20.69
C HIS A 79 6.43 7.32 20.59
N TRP A 80 6.27 6.58 21.69
CA TRP A 80 6.49 5.13 21.70
C TRP A 80 5.41 4.34 20.95
N ILE A 81 4.16 4.84 20.96
CA ILE A 81 3.09 4.31 20.11
C ILE A 81 3.44 4.49 18.62
N ASN A 82 3.95 5.66 18.23
CA ASN A 82 4.42 5.90 16.85
C ASN A 82 5.57 4.97 16.46
N PHE A 83 6.57 4.79 17.34
CA PHE A 83 7.67 3.85 17.11
C PHE A 83 7.14 2.44 16.81
N PHE A 84 6.24 1.92 17.65
CA PHE A 84 5.64 0.61 17.46
C PHE A 84 4.91 0.50 16.10
N PHE A 85 4.02 1.46 15.79
CA PHE A 85 3.26 1.42 14.54
C PHE A 85 4.13 1.57 13.30
N LEU A 86 5.13 2.47 13.32
CA LEU A 86 6.03 2.65 12.18
C LEU A 86 6.80 1.36 11.87
N VAL A 87 7.29 0.63 12.89
CA VAL A 87 7.99 -0.65 12.67
C VAL A 87 7.09 -1.66 11.95
N ILE A 88 5.83 -1.79 12.37
CA ILE A 88 4.90 -2.75 11.78
C ILE A 88 4.45 -2.31 10.38
N LEU A 89 4.12 -1.03 10.19
CA LEU A 89 3.69 -0.48 8.90
C LEU A 89 4.77 -0.56 7.84
N VAL A 90 6.03 -0.26 8.17
CA VAL A 90 7.18 -0.39 7.26
C VAL A 90 7.36 -1.85 6.83
N ARG A 91 7.36 -2.80 7.78
CA ARG A 91 7.55 -4.23 7.47
C ARG A 91 6.40 -4.80 6.64
N ALA A 92 5.16 -4.41 6.93
CA ALA A 92 4.00 -4.80 6.13
C ALA A 92 4.02 -4.18 4.73
N GLY A 93 4.34 -2.88 4.63
CA GLY A 93 4.45 -2.16 3.36
C GLY A 93 5.52 -2.72 2.43
N LEU A 94 6.67 -3.13 2.98
CA LEU A 94 7.72 -3.81 2.22
C LEU A 94 7.24 -5.16 1.65
N SER A 95 6.48 -5.95 2.41
CA SER A 95 5.91 -7.20 1.89
C SER A 95 4.93 -6.93 0.73
N ILE A 96 4.09 -5.90 0.83
CA ILE A 96 3.17 -5.50 -0.24
C ILE A 96 3.95 -5.10 -1.50
N LEU A 97 5.02 -4.31 -1.34
CA LEU A 97 5.87 -3.88 -2.44
C LEU A 97 6.49 -5.07 -3.19
N TYR A 98 6.87 -6.14 -2.50
CA TYR A 98 7.53 -7.28 -3.13
C TYR A 98 6.61 -8.15 -4.01
N ASP A 99 5.29 -7.94 -3.93
CA ASP A 99 4.34 -8.62 -4.81
C ASP A 99 4.26 -7.96 -6.20
N HIS A 100 4.53 -6.65 -6.29
CA HIS A 100 4.89 -5.97 -7.53
C HIS A 100 6.16 -5.12 -7.32
N PRO A 101 7.35 -5.72 -7.45
CA PRO A 101 8.64 -5.19 -6.97
C PRO A 101 9.22 -4.08 -7.88
N ARG A 102 8.38 -3.15 -8.32
CA ARG A 102 8.68 -2.07 -9.26
C ARG A 102 7.90 -0.81 -8.88
N LEU A 103 8.53 0.36 -9.01
CA LEU A 103 7.93 1.66 -8.76
C LEU A 103 8.03 2.54 -10.01
N TYR A 104 6.98 3.31 -10.28
CA TYR A 104 6.81 4.09 -11.50
C TYR A 104 6.34 5.50 -11.17
N PHE A 105 6.62 6.43 -12.08
CA PHE A 105 5.96 7.74 -12.12
C PHE A 105 4.95 7.86 -13.27
N ASN A 106 4.84 6.84 -14.12
CA ASN A 106 3.79 6.74 -15.14
C ASN A 106 2.67 5.82 -14.67
N GLU A 107 1.51 5.98 -15.29
CA GLU A 107 0.26 5.36 -14.87
C GLU A 107 0.11 3.88 -15.28
N GLY A 108 0.70 3.47 -16.41
CA GLY A 108 0.49 2.15 -17.02
C GLY A 108 1.43 1.04 -16.57
N CYS A 109 2.39 1.31 -15.67
CA CYS A 109 3.35 0.33 -15.17
C CYS A 109 4.10 -0.45 -16.27
N GLU A 110 4.42 0.20 -17.40
CA GLU A 110 5.06 -0.47 -18.53
C GLU A 110 6.43 -1.06 -18.12
N PRO A 111 6.72 -2.35 -18.38
CA PRO A 111 8.02 -2.93 -18.07
C PRO A 111 9.18 -2.16 -18.71
N GLY A 112 10.14 -1.73 -17.91
CA GLY A 112 11.27 -0.89 -18.32
C GLY A 112 11.06 0.60 -18.03
N SER A 113 9.83 1.02 -17.76
CA SER A 113 9.51 2.40 -17.38
C SER A 113 9.75 2.68 -15.89
N GLU A 114 9.95 1.66 -15.05
CA GLU A 114 10.21 1.80 -13.61
C GLU A 114 11.41 2.71 -13.29
N TRP A 115 11.33 3.54 -12.24
CA TRP A 115 12.49 4.31 -11.77
C TRP A 115 13.30 3.54 -10.72
N LEU A 116 12.64 2.62 -10.01
CA LEU A 116 13.23 1.71 -9.02
C LEU A 116 12.59 0.33 -9.13
N LYS A 117 13.41 -0.72 -9.06
CA LYS A 117 12.94 -2.11 -8.95
C LYS A 117 13.74 -2.95 -7.98
N PHE A 118 13.07 -3.95 -7.44
CA PHE A 118 13.58 -4.96 -6.51
C PHE A 118 13.67 -6.35 -7.15
N THR A 119 13.72 -6.41 -8.48
CA THR A 119 13.82 -7.66 -9.24
C THR A 119 14.87 -7.58 -10.35
N PRO A 120 15.72 -8.62 -10.52
CA PRO A 120 16.63 -8.71 -11.66
C PRO A 120 15.91 -9.10 -12.95
N VAL A 121 14.64 -9.54 -12.87
CA VAL A 121 13.92 -10.13 -13.98
C VAL A 121 13.52 -9.07 -15.00
N LYS A 122 13.88 -9.31 -16.25
CA LYS A 122 13.31 -8.64 -17.41
C LYS A 122 12.04 -9.39 -17.79
N VAL A 123 10.93 -8.67 -17.93
CA VAL A 123 9.66 -9.27 -18.34
C VAL A 123 9.84 -9.90 -19.72
N PRO A 124 9.68 -11.22 -19.85
CA PRO A 124 9.85 -11.92 -21.12
C PRO A 124 8.73 -11.51 -22.09
N LYS A 125 9.07 -11.43 -23.38
CA LYS A 125 8.12 -11.10 -24.46
C LYS A 125 7.69 -12.31 -25.28
N ASP A 126 8.38 -13.43 -25.10
CA ASP A 126 8.26 -14.69 -25.84
C ASP A 126 7.28 -15.68 -25.20
N LYS A 127 6.78 -15.39 -24.00
CA LYS A 127 5.82 -16.23 -23.28
C LYS A 127 4.88 -15.39 -22.42
N LEU A 128 3.74 -15.97 -22.05
CA LEU A 128 2.86 -15.37 -21.06
C LEU A 128 3.61 -15.18 -19.74
N TRP A 129 3.64 -13.94 -19.26
CA TRP A 129 4.22 -13.57 -17.99
C TRP A 129 3.22 -12.73 -17.21
N THR A 130 2.75 -13.26 -16.09
CA THR A 130 1.74 -12.61 -15.27
C THR A 130 2.38 -11.70 -14.22
N ALA A 131 1.61 -10.78 -13.68
CA ALA A 131 2.05 -9.99 -12.53
C ALA A 131 2.40 -10.87 -11.31
N LYS A 132 1.74 -12.03 -11.14
CA LYS A 132 2.13 -13.04 -10.14
C LYS A 132 3.51 -13.65 -10.41
N ASP A 133 3.94 -13.79 -11.66
CA ASP A 133 5.28 -14.28 -11.98
C ASP A 133 6.39 -13.28 -11.63
N ASP A 134 6.05 -11.98 -11.57
CA ASP A 134 7.00 -10.92 -11.25
C ASP A 134 7.29 -10.77 -9.75
N ALA A 135 6.35 -11.22 -8.89
CA ALA A 135 6.47 -11.19 -7.43
C ALA A 135 7.76 -11.86 -6.92
N ARG A 136 8.34 -11.31 -5.85
CA ARG A 136 9.61 -11.77 -5.26
C ARG A 136 9.46 -12.20 -3.82
N TYR A 137 10.40 -13.02 -3.40
CA TYR A 137 10.60 -13.37 -2.01
C TYR A 137 11.18 -12.17 -1.24
N ILE A 138 10.63 -11.89 -0.07
CA ILE A 138 11.24 -11.02 0.95
C ILE A 138 11.44 -11.83 2.24
N ASN A 139 12.56 -11.61 2.92
CA ASN A 139 12.85 -12.30 4.18
C ASN A 139 11.93 -11.78 5.31
N PRO A 140 11.34 -12.65 6.15
CA PRO A 140 10.51 -12.25 7.29
C PRO A 140 11.15 -11.31 8.32
N VAL A 141 12.48 -11.21 8.35
CA VAL A 141 13.18 -10.21 9.16
C VAL A 141 12.78 -8.81 8.72
N PHE A 142 12.69 -8.57 7.40
CA PHE A 142 12.35 -7.28 6.82
C PHE A 142 10.86 -7.14 6.48
N GLY A 143 10.23 -8.21 6.00
CA GLY A 143 8.82 -8.23 5.63
C GLY A 143 7.92 -8.80 6.73
N LEU A 144 6.70 -8.28 6.85
CA LEU A 144 5.61 -8.86 7.64
C LEU A 144 4.43 -9.23 6.73
N PRO A 145 4.01 -10.51 6.61
CA PRO A 145 4.69 -11.69 7.14
C PRO A 145 6.00 -12.04 6.42
N GLY A 146 6.24 -11.45 5.25
CA GLY A 146 7.30 -11.81 4.33
C GLY A 146 6.93 -13.00 3.43
N TYR A 147 7.90 -13.51 2.65
CA TYR A 147 7.73 -14.50 1.57
C TYR A 147 7.06 -13.96 0.31
N ARG A 148 6.96 -14.80 -0.73
CA ARG A 148 6.29 -14.47 -2.00
C ARG A 148 4.80 -14.81 -1.91
N HIS A 149 3.93 -14.07 -2.61
CA HIS A 149 2.47 -14.33 -2.68
C HIS A 149 1.77 -14.25 -1.32
N THR A 150 2.13 -13.26 -0.50
CA THR A 150 1.55 -13.04 0.83
C THR A 150 0.86 -11.69 0.96
N VAL A 151 0.51 -11.08 -0.17
CA VAL A 151 0.00 -9.70 -0.23
C VAL A 151 -1.28 -9.51 0.59
N GLY A 152 -2.19 -10.51 0.62
CA GLY A 152 -3.41 -10.43 1.43
C GLY A 152 -3.11 -10.27 2.93
N ILE A 153 -2.27 -11.13 3.49
CA ILE A 153 -1.89 -11.04 4.91
C ILE A 153 -1.05 -9.79 5.19
N ALA A 154 -0.16 -9.39 4.28
CA ALA A 154 0.61 -8.16 4.42
C ALA A 154 -0.29 -6.92 4.46
N ARG A 155 -1.30 -6.85 3.58
CA ARG A 155 -2.32 -5.80 3.59
C ARG A 155 -3.12 -5.81 4.88
N GLY A 156 -3.57 -6.99 5.35
CA GLY A 156 -4.26 -7.11 6.64
C GLY A 156 -3.44 -6.51 7.80
N TRP A 157 -2.15 -6.83 7.92
CA TRP A 157 -1.30 -6.21 8.94
C TRP A 157 -1.15 -4.70 8.78
N HIS A 158 -1.04 -4.22 7.54
CA HIS A 158 -0.94 -2.80 7.26
C HIS A 158 -2.22 -2.07 7.70
N PHE A 159 -3.39 -2.50 7.19
CA PHE A 159 -4.66 -1.82 7.43
C PHE A 159 -5.19 -1.99 8.86
N ILE A 160 -4.86 -3.07 9.58
CA ILE A 160 -5.15 -3.17 11.02
C ILE A 160 -4.53 -2.00 11.79
N HIS A 161 -3.31 -1.57 11.43
CA HIS A 161 -2.55 -0.60 12.21
C HIS A 161 -2.76 0.86 11.75
N VAL A 162 -3.16 1.08 10.49
CA VAL A 162 -3.36 2.43 9.92
C VAL A 162 -4.32 3.30 10.76
N PRO A 163 -5.54 2.87 11.14
CA PRO A 163 -6.46 3.71 11.91
C PRO A 163 -5.89 4.13 13.26
N PHE A 164 -5.17 3.25 13.95
CA PHE A 164 -4.58 3.56 15.24
C PHE A 164 -3.38 4.50 15.12
N PHE A 165 -2.57 4.34 14.08
CA PHE A 165 -1.50 5.28 13.77
C PHE A 165 -2.04 6.68 13.47
N VAL A 166 -3.10 6.77 12.65
CA VAL A 166 -3.77 8.04 12.33
C VAL A 166 -4.41 8.65 13.58
N LEU A 167 -5.10 7.85 14.40
CA LEU A 167 -5.70 8.32 15.66
C LEU A 167 -4.64 8.85 16.62
N ASN A 168 -3.53 8.13 16.79
CA ASN A 168 -2.40 8.60 17.62
C ASN A 168 -1.82 9.92 17.08
N GLY A 169 -1.70 10.05 15.75
CA GLY A 169 -1.28 11.29 15.10
C GLY A 169 -2.24 12.46 15.36
N ILE A 170 -3.55 12.23 15.27
CA ILE A 170 -4.57 13.25 15.57
C ILE A 170 -4.49 13.67 17.03
N VAL A 171 -4.43 12.71 17.96
CA VAL A 171 -4.28 12.98 19.40
C VAL A 171 -3.01 13.78 19.67
N PHE A 172 -1.89 13.38 19.07
CA PHE A 172 -0.62 14.08 19.19
C PHE A 172 -0.73 15.54 18.71
N VAL A 173 -1.24 15.77 17.50
CA VAL A 173 -1.34 17.13 16.93
C VAL A 173 -2.30 18.00 17.74
N VAL A 174 -3.45 17.46 18.17
CA VAL A 174 -4.41 18.21 19.01
C VAL A 174 -3.77 18.59 20.34
N LEU A 175 -3.18 17.65 21.08
CA LEU A 175 -2.56 17.93 22.37
C LEU A 175 -1.33 18.83 22.25
N LEU A 176 -0.60 18.73 21.12
CA LEU A 176 0.52 19.61 20.82
C LEU A 176 0.08 21.08 20.73
N PHE A 177 -1.06 21.37 20.08
CA PHE A 177 -1.59 22.74 19.96
C PHE A 177 -2.42 23.21 21.16
N LEU A 178 -2.99 22.30 21.95
CA LEU A 178 -3.68 22.62 23.22
C LEU A 178 -2.71 22.91 24.37
N THR A 179 -1.42 22.63 24.20
CA THR A 179 -0.37 22.86 25.19
C THR A 179 0.73 23.73 24.59
N ASP A 180 1.68 24.18 25.42
CA ASP A 180 2.82 24.98 24.94
C ASP A 180 3.89 24.12 24.23
N GLN A 181 3.65 22.82 24.03
CA GLN A 181 4.66 21.90 23.47
C GLN A 181 4.96 22.17 21.99
N TRP A 182 4.04 22.79 21.24
CA TRP A 182 4.29 23.17 19.83
C TRP A 182 5.46 24.15 19.69
N LEU A 183 5.72 25.00 20.68
CA LEU A 183 6.83 25.97 20.69
C LEU A 183 8.20 25.31 20.56
N ARG A 184 8.32 24.02 20.89
CA ARG A 184 9.57 23.26 20.77
C ARG A 184 9.88 22.83 19.34
N ILE A 185 8.86 22.58 18.53
CA ILE A 185 9.01 21.89 17.23
C ILE A 185 8.53 22.70 16.03
N ILE A 186 7.76 23.76 16.23
CA ILE A 186 7.33 24.66 15.15
C ILE A 186 8.27 25.86 15.12
N PRO A 187 9.01 26.08 14.01
CA PRO A 187 9.81 27.28 13.86
C PRO A 187 8.94 28.54 13.88
N THR A 188 9.32 29.52 14.70
CA THR A 188 8.62 30.80 14.85
C THR A 188 9.34 31.96 14.16
N SER A 189 10.50 31.70 13.56
CA SER A 189 11.34 32.68 12.86
C SER A 189 12.00 32.05 11.63
N TRP A 190 12.16 32.85 10.57
CA TRP A 190 12.90 32.46 9.37
C TRP A 190 14.41 32.29 9.60
N GLN A 191 14.94 32.79 10.72
CA GLN A 191 16.34 32.61 11.12
C GLN A 191 16.71 31.12 11.30
N ILE A 192 15.71 30.25 11.51
CA ILE A 192 15.90 28.81 11.62
C ILE A 192 16.62 28.20 10.40
N ILE A 193 16.42 28.78 9.20
CA ILE A 193 16.99 28.25 7.95
C ILE A 193 18.52 28.45 7.91
N PRO A 194 19.05 29.69 8.00
CA PRO A 194 20.50 29.89 8.07
C PRO A 194 21.13 29.22 9.30
N ASP A 195 20.45 29.18 10.44
CA ASP A 195 20.97 28.50 11.64
C ASP A 195 21.09 26.97 11.42
N ALA A 196 20.08 26.36 10.79
CA ALA A 196 20.13 24.94 10.45
C ALA A 196 21.20 24.64 9.40
N TRP A 197 21.45 25.56 8.46
CA TRP A 197 22.57 25.45 7.54
C TRP A 197 23.90 25.47 8.29
N ASN A 198 24.11 26.41 9.22
CA ASN A 198 25.34 26.47 10.00
C ASN A 198 25.60 25.16 10.75
N VAL A 199 24.58 24.64 11.46
CA VAL A 199 24.65 23.34 12.15
C VAL A 199 24.89 22.18 11.16
N PHE A 200 24.29 22.22 9.97
CA PHE A 200 24.53 21.21 8.93
C PHE A 200 25.98 21.23 8.43
N VAL A 201 26.60 22.40 8.26
CA VAL A 201 28.02 22.51 7.84
C VAL A 201 28.94 21.84 8.85
N HIS A 202 28.68 22.03 10.15
CA HIS A 202 29.39 21.34 11.23
C HIS A 202 29.35 19.81 11.03
N TYR A 203 28.15 19.20 10.95
CA TYR A 203 28.03 17.76 10.72
C TYR A 203 28.63 17.29 9.39
N ALA A 204 28.38 18.01 8.29
CA ALA A 204 28.81 17.63 6.94
C ALA A 204 30.34 17.67 6.77
N THR A 205 31.04 18.44 7.60
CA THR A 205 32.50 18.60 7.59
C THR A 205 33.18 17.86 8.74
N PHE A 206 32.42 17.03 9.48
CA PHE A 206 32.88 16.22 10.61
C PHE A 206 33.41 17.04 11.80
N ASN A 207 32.93 18.28 11.95
CA ASN A 207 33.17 19.11 13.13
C ASN A 207 31.89 19.07 13.97
N MET A 208 31.85 18.26 15.03
CA MET A 208 30.61 18.10 15.79
C MET A 208 30.18 19.43 16.41
N PRO A 209 28.95 19.92 16.14
CA PRO A 209 28.44 21.12 16.77
C PRO A 209 28.19 20.86 18.26
N ILE A 210 28.04 21.93 19.02
CA ILE A 210 27.63 21.83 20.41
C ILE A 210 26.17 21.38 20.45
N GLU A 211 25.93 20.26 21.10
CA GLU A 211 24.59 19.74 21.28
C GLU A 211 23.94 20.41 22.49
N PRO A 212 22.87 21.20 22.29
CA PRO A 212 22.11 21.73 23.41
C PRO A 212 21.48 20.57 24.17
N ASN A 213 21.11 20.81 25.42
CA ASN A 213 20.37 19.82 26.17
C ASN A 213 18.97 19.63 25.57
N GLY A 214 18.76 18.49 24.91
CA GLY A 214 17.53 18.10 24.23
C GLY A 214 16.28 18.07 25.11
N PHE A 215 16.44 18.09 26.44
CA PHE A 215 15.33 18.26 27.38
C PHE A 215 14.72 19.67 27.32
N TYR A 216 15.56 20.67 27.04
CA TYR A 216 15.22 22.08 27.06
C TYR A 216 15.02 22.64 25.66
N HIS A 217 15.99 22.41 24.77
CA HIS A 217 16.03 23.00 23.44
C HIS A 217 16.52 21.99 22.40
N TYR A 218 16.08 22.18 21.16
CA TYR A 218 16.65 21.53 20.00
C TYR A 218 17.47 22.54 19.22
N ASN A 219 18.58 22.10 18.62
CA ASN A 219 19.26 22.93 17.65
C ASN A 219 18.38 23.12 16.39
N ALA A 220 18.73 24.09 15.55
CA ALA A 220 17.89 24.46 14.41
C ALA A 220 17.64 23.30 13.42
N LEU A 221 18.67 22.47 13.18
CA LEU A 221 18.56 21.33 12.27
C LEU A 221 17.67 20.21 12.84
N GLN A 222 17.77 19.95 14.15
CA GLN A 222 16.89 19.01 14.87
C GLN A 222 15.43 19.50 14.82
N GLN A 223 15.19 20.78 15.11
CA GLN A 223 13.83 21.35 15.09
C GLN A 223 13.19 21.22 13.70
N LEU A 224 13.91 21.59 12.62
CA LEU A 224 13.40 21.42 11.25
C LEU A 224 13.15 19.95 10.90
N SER A 225 14.00 19.04 11.36
CA SER A 225 13.83 17.61 11.13
C SER A 225 12.55 17.09 11.80
N TYR A 226 12.30 17.44 13.06
CA TYR A 226 11.09 17.05 13.79
C TYR A 226 9.84 17.68 13.18
N PHE A 227 9.91 18.96 12.80
CA PHE A 227 8.84 19.64 12.07
C PHE A 227 8.49 18.88 10.78
N ALA A 228 9.49 18.53 9.97
CA ALA A 228 9.27 17.83 8.71
C ALA A 228 8.64 16.44 8.93
N VAL A 229 9.12 15.68 9.91
CA VAL A 229 8.59 14.34 10.23
C VAL A 229 7.11 14.38 10.61
N ILE A 230 6.68 15.41 11.33
CA ILE A 230 5.32 15.54 11.86
C ILE A 230 4.38 16.21 10.86
N PHE A 231 4.78 17.35 10.30
CA PHE A 231 3.90 18.22 9.52
C PHE A 231 4.04 18.07 8.00
N ILE A 232 5.05 17.34 7.54
CA ILE A 232 5.26 17.08 6.10
C ILE A 232 5.13 15.58 5.82
N LEU A 233 5.95 14.74 6.43
CA LEU A 233 5.99 13.31 6.13
C LEU A 233 4.68 12.60 6.53
N ALA A 234 4.09 12.91 7.69
CA ALA A 234 2.87 12.23 8.14
C ALA A 234 1.66 12.56 7.24
N PRO A 235 1.35 13.83 6.92
CA PRO A 235 0.30 14.15 5.94
C PRO A 235 0.57 13.54 4.57
N LEU A 236 1.82 13.57 4.08
CA LEU A 236 2.19 12.95 2.80
C LEU A 236 1.93 11.44 2.81
N ALA A 237 2.25 10.72 3.89
CA ALA A 237 1.98 9.30 4.04
C ALA A 237 0.47 9.02 3.95
N MET A 238 -0.36 9.83 4.61
CA MET A 238 -1.81 9.68 4.60
C MET A 238 -2.41 9.97 3.22
N LEU A 239 -2.05 11.08 2.59
CA LEU A 239 -2.57 11.49 1.28
C LEU A 239 -2.13 10.52 0.17
N SER A 240 -0.86 10.09 0.17
CA SER A 240 -0.37 9.12 -0.81
C SER A 240 -0.94 7.73 -0.58
N GLY A 241 -1.18 7.35 0.68
CA GLY A 241 -1.90 6.13 1.07
C GLY A 241 -3.32 6.08 0.51
N MET A 242 -4.11 7.12 0.77
CA MET A 242 -5.49 7.24 0.27
C MET A 242 -5.58 7.27 -1.26
N SER A 243 -4.58 7.83 -1.93
CA SER A 243 -4.49 7.87 -3.40
C SER A 243 -4.37 6.49 -4.05
N MET A 244 -4.07 5.44 -3.29
CA MET A 244 -3.92 4.07 -3.80
C MET A 244 -5.23 3.24 -3.72
N SER A 245 -6.27 3.76 -3.06
CA SER A 245 -7.60 3.14 -2.94
C SER A 245 -8.36 3.24 -4.27
N PRO A 246 -8.89 2.12 -4.81
CA PRO A 246 -9.69 2.14 -6.04
C PRO A 246 -10.93 3.02 -5.94
N ALA A 247 -11.66 2.96 -4.82
CA ALA A 247 -12.91 3.72 -4.69
C ALA A 247 -12.66 5.23 -4.53
N ILE A 248 -11.58 5.62 -3.83
CA ILE A 248 -11.20 7.03 -3.69
C ILE A 248 -10.70 7.58 -5.01
N GLU A 249 -9.81 6.87 -5.70
CA GLU A 249 -9.26 7.32 -7.00
C GLU A 249 -10.37 7.51 -8.03
N ASN A 250 -11.24 6.52 -8.22
CA ASN A 250 -12.28 6.57 -9.24
C ASN A 250 -13.32 7.67 -9.01
N ARG A 251 -13.42 8.18 -7.78
CA ARG A 251 -14.31 9.29 -7.40
C ARG A 251 -13.60 10.63 -7.36
N PHE A 252 -12.38 10.67 -6.82
CA PHE A 252 -11.62 11.87 -6.48
C PHE A 252 -10.29 11.91 -7.23
N HIS A 253 -10.38 11.93 -8.57
CA HIS A 253 -9.23 11.96 -9.50
C HIS A 253 -8.19 13.05 -9.23
N TRP A 254 -8.56 14.13 -8.51
CA TRP A 254 -7.64 15.20 -8.15
C TRP A 254 -6.60 14.78 -7.11
N LEU A 255 -6.91 13.80 -6.25
CA LEU A 255 -6.04 13.43 -5.15
C LEU A 255 -4.76 12.72 -5.64
N PRO A 256 -4.82 11.68 -6.50
CA PRO A 256 -3.61 11.09 -7.09
C PRO A 256 -2.81 12.06 -7.97
N LYS A 257 -3.45 13.06 -8.58
CA LYS A 257 -2.77 14.09 -9.39
C LYS A 257 -1.78 14.93 -8.59
N LEU A 258 -1.98 15.09 -7.28
CA LEU A 258 -1.00 15.75 -6.41
C LEU A 258 0.38 15.08 -6.48
N PHE A 259 0.41 13.80 -6.85
CA PHE A 259 1.61 13.00 -7.01
C PHE A 259 1.88 12.65 -8.48
N GLY A 260 1.25 13.36 -9.42
CA GLY A 260 1.27 13.09 -10.85
C GLY A 260 0.22 12.07 -11.30
N ASN A 261 0.12 10.94 -10.60
CA ASN A 261 -0.90 9.88 -10.79
C ASN A 261 -0.83 8.88 -9.63
N ARG A 262 -1.63 7.81 -9.68
CA ARG A 262 -1.64 6.77 -8.65
C ARG A 262 -0.28 6.08 -8.44
N GLN A 263 0.47 5.80 -9.50
CA GLN A 263 1.79 5.17 -9.37
C GLN A 263 2.82 6.15 -8.80
N GLY A 264 2.72 7.43 -9.14
CA GLY A 264 3.46 8.50 -8.50
C GLY A 264 3.17 8.56 -7.00
N ALA A 265 1.90 8.46 -6.58
CA ALA A 265 1.53 8.37 -5.18
C ALA A 265 2.17 7.16 -4.48
N ARG A 266 2.15 5.98 -5.10
CA ARG A 266 2.83 4.78 -4.59
C ARG A 266 4.34 4.98 -4.45
N SER A 267 4.99 5.64 -5.41
CA SER A 267 6.41 5.99 -5.36
C SER A 267 6.72 6.98 -4.23
N VAL A 268 5.89 8.02 -4.07
CA VAL A 268 6.02 8.99 -2.97
C VAL A 268 5.79 8.32 -1.62
N HIS A 269 4.80 7.44 -1.49
CA HIS A 269 4.55 6.68 -0.27
C HIS A 269 5.78 5.85 0.15
N PHE A 270 6.42 5.19 -0.82
CA PHE A 270 7.68 4.48 -0.58
C PHE A 270 8.83 5.42 -0.19
N LEU A 271 8.97 6.58 -0.84
CA LEU A 271 9.98 7.58 -0.48
C LEU A 271 9.74 8.15 0.92
N VAL A 272 8.49 8.33 1.34
CA VAL A 272 8.14 8.73 2.72
C VAL A 272 8.53 7.64 3.72
N MET A 273 8.25 6.36 3.41
CA MET A 273 8.72 5.23 4.22
C MET A 273 10.25 5.21 4.35
N LEU A 274 10.98 5.45 3.25
CA LEU A 274 12.45 5.58 3.29
C LEU A 274 12.88 6.77 4.14
N SER A 275 12.20 7.90 4.05
CA SER A 275 12.50 9.10 4.83
C SER A 275 12.32 8.86 6.33
N TYR A 276 11.25 8.17 6.74
CA TYR A 276 11.09 7.72 8.13
C TYR A 276 12.19 6.76 8.57
N THR A 277 12.59 5.83 7.70
CA THR A 277 13.66 4.86 8.00
C THR A 277 15.01 5.56 8.19
N PHE A 278 15.36 6.49 7.30
CA PHE A 278 16.59 7.28 7.42
C PHE A 278 16.56 8.19 8.64
N PHE A 279 15.43 8.88 8.87
CA PHE A 279 15.25 9.68 10.09
C PHE A 279 15.45 8.82 11.33
N PHE A 280 14.85 7.63 11.41
CA PHE A 280 15.02 6.72 12.54
C PHE A 280 16.48 6.34 12.76
N ILE A 281 17.20 5.92 11.70
CA ILE A 281 18.60 5.52 11.79
C ILE A 281 19.47 6.68 12.30
N ILE A 282 19.32 7.87 11.69
CA ILE A 282 20.09 9.07 12.08
C ILE A 282 19.73 9.50 13.50
N HIS A 283 18.43 9.59 13.82
CA HIS A 283 17.93 10.00 15.12
C HIS A 283 18.44 9.08 16.24
N VAL A 284 18.34 7.76 16.08
CA VAL A 284 18.85 6.80 17.07
C VAL A 284 20.37 6.88 17.19
N THR A 285 21.09 7.08 16.08
CA THR A 285 22.55 7.29 16.12
C THR A 285 22.89 8.53 16.95
N MET A 286 22.19 9.65 16.73
CA MET A 286 22.38 10.89 17.48
C MET A 286 22.07 10.70 18.96
N VAL A 287 21.02 9.97 19.30
CA VAL A 287 20.67 9.63 20.69
C VAL A 287 21.78 8.84 21.38
N ILE A 288 22.46 7.95 20.66
CA ILE A 288 23.56 7.15 21.19
C ILE A 288 24.79 8.01 21.45
N ILE A 289 25.21 8.81 20.47
CA ILE A 289 26.46 9.57 20.57
C ILE A 289 26.36 10.78 21.51
N THR A 290 25.16 11.32 21.74
CA THR A 290 24.94 12.49 22.63
C THR A 290 24.63 12.12 24.08
N GLY A 291 24.56 10.82 24.40
CA GLY A 291 24.41 10.32 25.77
C GLY A 291 23.14 9.49 25.98
N VAL A 292 23.27 8.17 25.81
CA VAL A 292 22.15 7.21 25.87
C VAL A 292 21.30 7.37 27.14
N VAL A 293 21.87 7.24 28.34
CA VAL A 293 21.09 7.20 29.60
C VAL A 293 20.26 8.46 29.79
N ARG A 294 20.88 9.63 29.58
CA ARG A 294 20.24 10.94 29.69
C ARG A 294 19.07 11.05 28.70
N ASN A 295 19.32 10.79 27.42
CA ASN A 295 18.30 10.87 26.37
C ASN A 295 17.16 9.86 26.58
N MET A 296 17.42 8.66 27.11
CA MET A 296 16.35 7.71 27.44
C MET A 296 15.45 8.28 28.54
N ASN A 297 16.01 8.87 29.60
CA ASN A 297 15.20 9.47 30.67
C ASN A 297 14.35 10.65 30.20
N HIS A 298 14.83 11.41 29.20
CA HIS A 298 14.03 12.44 28.54
C HIS A 298 12.76 11.82 27.95
N ILE A 299 12.91 10.82 27.06
CA ILE A 299 11.81 10.28 26.27
C ILE A 299 10.99 9.18 26.97
N THR A 300 11.30 8.82 28.22
CA THR A 300 10.50 7.85 29.00
C THR A 300 10.02 8.39 30.34
N LEU A 301 10.85 9.12 31.07
CA LEU A 301 10.53 9.63 32.40
C LEU A 301 10.16 11.11 32.38
N GLY A 302 10.49 11.83 31.30
CA GLY A 302 10.34 13.28 31.25
C GLY A 302 11.25 13.98 32.27
N THR A 303 12.45 13.44 32.54
CA THR A 303 13.41 14.01 33.51
C THR A 303 14.82 14.09 32.93
N ASP A 304 15.58 15.11 33.34
CA ASP A 304 16.99 15.28 32.96
C ASP A 304 17.94 14.83 34.07
N ASN A 305 17.89 13.54 34.43
CA ASN A 305 18.79 12.98 35.45
C ASN A 305 19.67 11.87 34.86
N PRO A 306 20.95 12.13 34.52
CA PRO A 306 21.81 11.14 33.89
C PRO A 306 22.26 10.01 34.83
N SER A 307 22.09 10.13 36.16
CA SER A 307 22.46 9.06 37.10
C SER A 307 21.40 7.97 37.24
N ASN A 308 20.18 8.23 36.77
CA ASN A 308 19.08 7.26 36.82
C ASN A 308 19.08 6.38 35.56
N THR A 309 19.15 5.05 35.68
CA THR A 309 19.11 4.15 34.51
C THR A 309 17.72 3.63 34.18
N THR A 310 16.69 4.04 34.91
CA THR A 310 15.32 3.50 34.78
C THR A 310 14.77 3.70 33.37
N GLY A 311 14.98 4.86 32.74
CA GLY A 311 14.48 5.12 31.40
C GLY A 311 15.09 4.19 30.35
N LEU A 312 16.38 3.87 30.47
CA LEU A 312 17.05 2.91 29.59
C LEU A 312 16.40 1.51 29.66
N TYR A 313 16.08 1.03 30.86
CA TYR A 313 15.40 -0.27 31.02
C TYR A 313 13.98 -0.26 30.45
N ILE A 314 13.25 0.85 30.58
CA ILE A 314 11.93 1.00 29.96
C ILE A 314 12.04 0.88 28.43
N VAL A 315 13.00 1.57 27.81
CA VAL A 315 13.21 1.50 26.36
C VAL A 315 13.60 0.11 25.89
N ILE A 316 14.51 -0.57 26.61
CA ILE A 316 14.85 -1.97 26.32
C ILE A 316 13.58 -2.84 26.35
N GLY A 317 12.70 -2.64 27.35
CA GLY A 317 11.41 -3.32 27.43
C GLY A 317 10.51 -3.05 26.21
N ILE A 318 10.38 -1.80 25.77
CA ILE A 318 9.58 -1.41 24.60
C ILE A 318 10.14 -2.02 23.31
N ILE A 319 11.46 -2.03 23.14
CA ILE A 319 12.13 -2.65 21.98
C ILE A 319 11.89 -4.16 21.98
N LEU A 320 12.11 -4.84 23.12
CA LEU A 320 11.87 -6.27 23.25
C LEU A 320 10.40 -6.62 23.01
N PHE A 321 9.47 -5.81 23.49
CA PHE A 321 8.04 -5.96 23.20
C PHE A 321 7.76 -5.83 21.69
N THR A 322 8.31 -4.82 21.03
CA THR A 322 8.09 -4.60 19.58
C THR A 322 8.67 -5.75 18.75
N ILE A 323 9.82 -6.31 19.13
CA ILE A 323 10.41 -7.50 18.53
C ILE A 323 9.54 -8.74 18.81
N ALA A 324 9.11 -8.95 20.05
CA ALA A 324 8.25 -10.07 20.42
C ALA A 324 6.91 -10.02 19.66
N PHE A 325 6.30 -8.84 19.54
CA PHE A 325 5.10 -8.63 18.74
C PHE A 325 5.38 -8.90 17.26
N SER A 326 6.52 -8.47 16.74
CA SER A 326 6.94 -8.76 15.36
C SER A 326 7.05 -10.26 15.07
N VAL A 327 7.58 -11.04 16.02
CA VAL A 327 7.64 -12.51 15.94
C VAL A 327 6.26 -13.12 16.08
N TYR A 328 5.45 -12.63 17.03
CA TYR A 328 4.07 -13.08 17.22
C TYR A 328 3.21 -12.81 15.98
N ALA A 329 3.27 -11.62 15.40
CA ALA A 329 2.54 -11.25 14.19
C ALA A 329 2.93 -12.14 13.01
N HIS A 330 4.23 -12.45 12.87
CA HIS A 330 4.69 -13.43 11.88
C HIS A 330 4.11 -14.82 12.15
N TRP A 331 4.13 -15.29 13.40
CA TRP A 331 3.53 -16.58 13.77
C TRP A 331 2.02 -16.62 13.49
N VAL A 332 1.27 -15.58 13.88
CA VAL A 332 -0.17 -15.45 13.64
C VAL A 332 -0.48 -15.46 12.14
N SER A 333 0.34 -14.80 11.33
CA SER A 333 0.17 -14.76 9.87
C SER A 333 0.08 -16.15 9.24
N TRP A 334 0.78 -17.12 9.82
CA TRP A 334 0.88 -18.47 9.28
C TRP A 334 -0.02 -19.48 9.99
N ASN A 335 -0.18 -19.32 11.29
CA ASN A 335 -0.96 -20.26 12.10
C ASN A 335 -2.43 -19.85 12.21
N ARG A 336 -2.72 -18.57 12.04
CA ARG A 336 -4.06 -17.96 12.15
C ARG A 336 -4.29 -16.87 11.07
N PRO A 337 -3.97 -17.10 9.78
CA PRO A 337 -4.14 -16.10 8.72
C PRO A 337 -5.57 -15.56 8.63
N ARG A 338 -6.56 -16.44 8.79
CA ARG A 338 -7.98 -16.05 8.80
C ARG A 338 -8.33 -15.10 9.95
N TRP A 339 -7.63 -15.21 11.08
CA TRP A 339 -7.81 -14.28 12.20
C TRP A 339 -7.35 -12.89 11.79
N VAL A 340 -6.18 -12.75 11.12
CA VAL A 340 -5.69 -11.45 10.62
C VAL A 340 -6.73 -10.81 9.69
N GLN A 341 -7.20 -11.56 8.69
CA GLN A 341 -8.18 -11.05 7.73
C GLN A 341 -9.51 -10.64 8.39
N LYS A 342 -10.01 -11.43 9.36
CA LYS A 342 -11.23 -11.09 10.11
C LYS A 342 -11.03 -9.88 11.02
N THR A 343 -9.87 -9.76 11.64
CA THR A 343 -9.52 -8.61 12.50
C THR A 343 -9.46 -7.33 11.67
N ASP A 344 -8.84 -7.37 10.49
CA ASP A 344 -8.86 -6.25 9.55
C ASP A 344 -10.29 -5.87 9.16
N ALA A 345 -11.10 -6.84 8.72
CA ALA A 345 -12.49 -6.57 8.36
C ALA A 345 -13.34 -6.08 9.54
N PHE A 346 -13.06 -6.51 10.77
CA PHE A 346 -13.74 -6.03 11.96
C PHE A 346 -13.40 -4.56 12.27
N ILE A 347 -12.11 -4.21 12.22
CA ILE A 347 -11.63 -2.86 12.52
C ILE A 347 -12.05 -1.88 11.43
N ASN A 348 -11.85 -2.27 10.18
CA ASN A 348 -11.96 -1.36 9.04
C ASN A 348 -13.25 -1.54 8.23
N GLY A 349 -13.86 -2.72 8.25
CA GLY A 349 -14.87 -3.06 7.27
C GLY A 349 -16.16 -2.26 7.39
N ASN A 350 -16.63 -2.01 8.61
CA ASN A 350 -17.79 -1.14 8.84
C ASN A 350 -17.52 0.29 8.39
N LEU A 351 -16.30 0.80 8.63
CA LEU A 351 -15.90 2.13 8.18
C LEU A 351 -15.94 2.17 6.65
N TRP A 352 -15.32 1.20 5.96
CA TRP A 352 -15.27 1.17 4.50
C TRP A 352 -16.63 1.00 3.84
N GLN A 353 -17.46 0.06 4.30
CA GLN A 353 -18.81 -0.13 3.80
C GLN A 353 -19.67 1.13 3.94
N ASN A 354 -19.49 1.89 5.02
CA ASN A 354 -20.28 3.09 5.25
C ASN A 354 -19.71 4.37 4.62
N THR A 355 -18.47 4.34 4.14
CA THR A 355 -17.77 5.50 3.58
C THR A 355 -17.34 5.24 2.12
N ILE A 356 -16.13 4.73 1.90
CA ILE A 356 -15.50 4.64 0.58
C ILE A 356 -16.24 3.69 -0.37
N ASP A 357 -16.87 2.62 0.14
CA ASP A 357 -17.56 1.66 -0.73
C ASP A 357 -18.79 2.28 -1.40
N LYS A 358 -19.44 3.27 -0.77
CA LYS A 358 -20.61 3.97 -1.32
C LYS A 358 -20.26 4.97 -2.43
N LEU A 359 -18.98 5.28 -2.62
CA LEU A 359 -18.56 6.22 -3.66
C LEU A 359 -18.92 5.66 -5.04
N LYS A 360 -19.38 6.50 -5.95
CA LYS A 360 -19.68 6.10 -7.33
C LYS A 360 -18.53 6.53 -8.25
N PRO A 361 -18.02 5.65 -9.11
CA PRO A 361 -16.96 6.02 -10.04
C PRO A 361 -17.46 7.12 -10.98
N SER A 362 -16.55 7.97 -11.42
CA SER A 362 -16.83 9.05 -12.37
C SER A 362 -15.93 8.94 -13.61
N PRO A 363 -16.47 9.10 -14.83
CA PRO A 363 -15.67 9.09 -16.05
C PRO A 363 -14.56 10.15 -15.98
N TYR A 364 -13.34 9.77 -16.38
CA TYR A 364 -12.17 10.64 -16.28
C TYR A 364 -11.14 10.37 -17.37
N TYR A 365 -10.81 9.10 -17.59
CA TYR A 365 -9.81 8.69 -18.57
C TYR A 365 -10.29 8.85 -20.02
N LYS A 366 -9.35 9.18 -20.88
CA LYS A 366 -9.53 9.37 -22.32
C LYS A 366 -8.72 8.34 -23.10
N LYS A 367 -8.95 8.30 -24.41
CA LYS A 367 -8.24 7.39 -25.32
C LYS A 367 -6.72 7.56 -25.29
N GLU A 368 -6.24 8.77 -25.08
CA GLU A 368 -4.81 9.11 -24.93
C GLU A 368 -4.18 8.56 -23.64
N ASP A 369 -4.99 8.26 -22.62
CA ASP A 369 -4.53 7.70 -21.35
C ASP A 369 -4.39 6.17 -21.39
N ILE A 370 -4.86 5.51 -22.46
CA ILE A 370 -4.77 4.04 -22.60
C ILE A 370 -3.31 3.61 -22.50
N SER A 371 -3.06 2.69 -21.58
CA SER A 371 -1.70 2.25 -21.27
C SER A 371 -1.11 1.44 -22.42
N PRO A 372 0.16 1.69 -22.80
CA PRO A 372 0.82 0.93 -23.88
C PRO A 372 1.04 -0.54 -23.53
N PHE A 373 1.07 -0.85 -22.23
CA PHE A 373 1.18 -2.20 -21.71
C PHE A 373 0.15 -2.42 -20.61
N PHE A 374 -0.50 -3.58 -20.63
CA PHE A 374 -1.47 -3.97 -19.61
C PHE A 374 -1.07 -5.32 -19.02
N TRP A 375 -0.74 -5.37 -17.73
CA TRP A 375 -0.24 -6.60 -17.11
C TRP A 375 -1.26 -7.75 -17.18
N PRO A 376 -0.88 -8.93 -17.68
CA PRO A 376 -1.67 -10.14 -17.51
C PRO A 376 -1.71 -10.56 -16.03
N ASN A 377 -2.83 -11.10 -15.60
CA ASN A 377 -2.98 -11.73 -14.29
C ASN A 377 -3.84 -12.98 -14.40
N GLY A 378 -3.54 -13.98 -13.58
CA GLY A 378 -4.11 -15.34 -13.68
C GLY A 378 -3.46 -16.16 -14.81
N LYS A 379 -3.48 -17.48 -14.64
CA LYS A 379 -3.11 -18.44 -15.69
C LYS A 379 -4.33 -18.69 -16.59
N LEU A 380 -4.10 -19.01 -17.86
CA LEU A 380 -5.18 -19.44 -18.75
C LEU A 380 -5.89 -20.68 -18.18
N PRO A 381 -7.22 -20.81 -18.37
CA PRO A 381 -7.95 -21.99 -17.97
C PRO A 381 -7.34 -23.26 -18.54
N THR A 382 -7.26 -24.31 -17.73
CA THR A 382 -6.68 -25.58 -18.16
C THR A 382 -7.71 -26.64 -18.50
N SER A 383 -8.99 -26.37 -18.23
CA SER A 383 -10.11 -27.27 -18.52
C SER A 383 -10.27 -27.53 -20.02
N GLU A 384 -10.56 -28.79 -20.39
CA GLU A 384 -10.78 -29.19 -21.78
C GLU A 384 -11.98 -28.46 -22.39
N THR A 385 -13.06 -28.28 -21.62
CA THR A 385 -14.25 -27.53 -22.05
C THR A 385 -13.90 -26.12 -22.51
N TRP A 386 -13.08 -25.38 -21.77
CA TRP A 386 -12.69 -24.03 -22.19
C TRP A 386 -11.78 -24.05 -23.41
N LYS A 387 -10.86 -25.01 -23.52
CA LYS A 387 -9.98 -25.16 -24.69
C LYS A 387 -10.78 -25.46 -25.97
N GLU A 388 -11.81 -26.31 -25.89
CA GLU A 388 -12.71 -26.60 -27.01
C GLU A 388 -13.48 -25.35 -27.45
N LEU A 389 -14.03 -24.60 -26.48
CA LEU A 389 -14.70 -23.33 -26.75
C LEU A 389 -13.73 -22.32 -27.41
N ALA A 390 -12.52 -22.17 -26.88
CA ALA A 390 -11.50 -21.28 -27.44
C ALA A 390 -11.12 -21.68 -28.88
N LYS A 391 -10.95 -22.98 -29.15
CA LYS A 391 -10.64 -23.52 -30.48
C LYS A 391 -11.71 -23.16 -31.53
N ASN A 392 -12.99 -23.16 -31.13
CA ASN A 392 -14.09 -22.75 -32.01
C ASN A 392 -14.46 -21.27 -31.88
N LYS A 393 -13.54 -20.43 -31.38
CA LYS A 393 -13.72 -18.98 -31.19
C LYS A 393 -14.98 -18.63 -30.39
N PHE A 394 -15.29 -19.44 -29.38
CA PHE A 394 -16.40 -19.28 -28.45
C PHE A 394 -17.79 -19.23 -29.10
N LYS A 395 -17.98 -19.77 -30.31
CA LYS A 395 -19.30 -19.84 -30.97
C LYS A 395 -20.33 -20.62 -30.16
N ASP A 396 -19.88 -21.68 -29.50
CA ASP A 396 -20.73 -22.57 -28.68
C ASP A 396 -20.79 -22.12 -27.21
N TYR A 397 -20.21 -20.97 -26.87
CA TYR A 397 -20.24 -20.44 -25.51
C TYR A 397 -21.67 -20.05 -25.13
N LYS A 398 -22.08 -20.48 -23.94
CA LYS A 398 -23.35 -20.11 -23.30
C LYS A 398 -23.08 -19.65 -21.88
N LEU A 399 -23.38 -18.38 -21.59
CA LEU A 399 -23.37 -17.82 -20.25
C LEU A 399 -24.63 -18.27 -19.51
N LYS A 400 -24.45 -19.03 -18.43
CA LYS A 400 -25.55 -19.45 -17.56
C LYS A 400 -25.78 -18.41 -16.46
N ILE A 401 -27.02 -17.96 -16.30
CA ILE A 401 -27.40 -16.97 -15.29
C ILE A 401 -28.58 -17.51 -14.50
N GLY A 402 -28.39 -17.71 -13.19
CA GLY A 402 -29.39 -18.33 -12.33
C GLY A 402 -29.24 -17.97 -10.85
N GLY A 403 -29.60 -18.92 -9.99
CA GLY A 403 -29.72 -18.70 -8.55
C GLY A 403 -31.13 -18.21 -8.19
N LEU A 404 -31.22 -17.25 -7.27
CA LEU A 404 -32.47 -16.68 -6.77
C LEU A 404 -32.99 -15.58 -7.71
N VAL A 405 -33.47 -15.98 -8.88
CA VAL A 405 -33.99 -15.10 -9.93
C VAL A 405 -35.34 -15.62 -10.43
N GLU A 406 -36.21 -14.74 -10.93
CA GLU A 406 -37.49 -15.14 -11.52
C GLU A 406 -37.30 -15.78 -12.90
N ASN A 407 -36.35 -15.28 -13.70
CA ASN A 407 -36.13 -15.70 -15.09
C ASN A 407 -34.67 -16.19 -15.28
N PRO A 408 -34.33 -17.44 -14.94
CA PRO A 408 -33.02 -17.99 -15.25
C PRO A 408 -32.85 -18.16 -16.78
N VAL A 409 -31.65 -17.86 -17.29
CA VAL A 409 -31.38 -17.84 -18.74
C VAL A 409 -30.02 -18.46 -19.07
N GLU A 410 -29.89 -18.94 -20.30
CA GLU A 410 -28.61 -19.30 -20.92
C GLU A 410 -28.45 -18.52 -22.24
N LEU A 411 -27.46 -17.63 -22.29
CA LEU A 411 -27.28 -16.70 -23.42
C LEU A 411 -25.98 -16.99 -24.16
N SER A 412 -26.05 -17.05 -25.48
CA SER A 412 -24.86 -17.03 -26.34
C SER A 412 -24.19 -15.67 -26.32
N LEU A 413 -22.94 -15.61 -26.78
CA LEU A 413 -22.23 -14.34 -26.91
C LEU A 413 -22.97 -13.37 -27.84
N ASP A 414 -23.53 -13.86 -28.96
CA ASP A 414 -24.32 -13.04 -29.89
C ASP A 414 -25.61 -12.50 -29.26
N GLU A 415 -26.27 -13.30 -28.40
CA GLU A 415 -27.46 -12.86 -27.65
C GLU A 415 -27.09 -11.78 -26.63
N LEU A 416 -25.97 -11.91 -25.92
CA LEU A 416 -25.46 -10.88 -25.00
C LEU A 416 -25.19 -9.56 -25.73
N MET A 417 -24.55 -9.62 -26.91
CA MET A 417 -24.27 -8.42 -27.70
C MET A 417 -25.55 -7.70 -28.17
N LYS A 418 -26.62 -8.44 -28.44
CA LYS A 418 -27.93 -7.87 -28.84
C LYS A 418 -28.67 -7.17 -27.70
N LEU A 419 -28.38 -7.51 -26.44
CA LEU A 419 -28.99 -6.88 -25.27
C LEU A 419 -28.48 -5.45 -25.03
N GLY A 420 -27.34 -5.09 -25.59
CA GLY A 420 -26.80 -3.73 -25.55
C GLY A 420 -25.30 -3.70 -25.25
N LYS A 421 -24.73 -2.49 -25.32
CA LYS A 421 -23.30 -2.25 -25.11
C LYS A 421 -23.08 -0.90 -24.44
N GLU A 422 -22.23 -0.88 -23.43
CA GLU A 422 -21.61 0.32 -22.87
C GLU A 422 -20.09 0.24 -23.04
N GLN A 423 -19.45 1.39 -23.22
CA GLN A 423 -18.00 1.51 -23.36
C GLN A 423 -17.47 2.51 -22.35
N ASN A 424 -16.41 2.12 -21.62
CA ASN A 424 -15.79 2.96 -20.59
C ASN A 424 -14.27 2.81 -20.65
N ILE A 425 -13.55 3.92 -20.52
CA ILE A 425 -12.09 3.92 -20.33
C ILE A 425 -11.84 4.04 -18.83
N THR A 426 -11.20 3.01 -18.26
CA THR A 426 -11.10 2.84 -16.81
C THR A 426 -9.71 2.39 -16.41
N MET A 427 -9.29 2.77 -15.19
CA MET A 427 -8.07 2.26 -14.58
C MET A 427 -8.34 0.95 -13.86
N HIS A 428 -7.58 -0.07 -14.23
CA HIS A 428 -7.51 -1.30 -13.46
C HIS A 428 -6.58 -1.16 -12.26
N HIS A 429 -7.08 -1.51 -11.08
CA HIS A 429 -6.35 -1.46 -9.83
C HIS A 429 -5.97 -2.85 -9.37
N CYS A 430 -4.70 -3.26 -9.47
CA CYS A 430 -4.30 -4.56 -8.97
C CYS A 430 -3.90 -4.51 -7.49
N ILE A 431 -4.28 -5.53 -6.72
CA ILE A 431 -3.89 -5.70 -5.31
C ILE A 431 -2.36 -5.71 -5.12
N GLN A 432 -1.62 -6.20 -6.11
CA GLN A 432 -0.16 -6.27 -6.09
C GLN A 432 0.49 -4.88 -6.20
N GLY A 433 -0.26 -3.87 -6.65
CA GLY A 433 0.15 -2.46 -6.68
C GLY A 433 0.30 -1.85 -8.07
N TRP A 434 0.29 -2.64 -9.15
CA TRP A 434 0.32 -2.12 -10.52
C TRP A 434 -1.05 -1.63 -11.00
N THR A 435 -1.04 -0.76 -12.00
CA THR A 435 -2.23 -0.21 -12.65
C THR A 435 -2.09 -0.28 -14.16
N GLY A 436 -3.23 -0.18 -14.86
CA GLY A 436 -3.27 -0.05 -16.31
C GLY A 436 -4.61 0.51 -16.75
N VAL A 437 -4.59 1.46 -17.67
CA VAL A 437 -5.78 2.08 -18.25
C VAL A 437 -6.11 1.37 -19.56
N ALA A 438 -7.37 1.00 -19.75
CA ALA A 438 -7.86 0.40 -20.97
C ALA A 438 -9.32 0.79 -21.24
N GLU A 439 -9.72 0.77 -22.49
CA GLU A 439 -11.13 0.83 -22.86
C GLU A 439 -11.75 -0.57 -22.76
N TRP A 440 -12.93 -0.66 -22.17
CA TRP A 440 -13.70 -1.90 -22.07
C TRP A 440 -15.09 -1.70 -22.69
N GLY A 441 -15.50 -2.67 -23.50
CA GLY A 441 -16.82 -2.68 -24.14
C GLY A 441 -17.59 -3.95 -23.80
N GLY A 442 -18.86 -3.80 -23.41
CA GLY A 442 -19.66 -4.94 -22.97
C GLY A 442 -21.06 -4.59 -22.48
N LEU A 443 -21.78 -5.60 -22.01
CA LEU A 443 -23.15 -5.46 -21.53
C LEU A 443 -23.14 -4.91 -20.10
N PRO A 444 -23.84 -3.81 -19.81
CA PRO A 444 -23.93 -3.31 -18.44
C PRO A 444 -24.69 -4.31 -17.55
N ILE A 445 -24.20 -4.53 -16.32
CA ILE A 445 -24.76 -5.56 -15.43
C ILE A 445 -26.23 -5.28 -15.09
N ARG A 446 -26.66 -4.00 -15.10
CA ARG A 446 -28.08 -3.63 -14.94
C ARG A 446 -28.99 -4.34 -15.94
N ALA A 447 -28.56 -4.54 -17.19
CA ALA A 447 -29.36 -5.21 -18.21
C ALA A 447 -29.57 -6.70 -17.88
N ILE A 448 -28.59 -7.33 -17.24
CA ILE A 448 -28.74 -8.70 -16.71
C ILE A 448 -29.76 -8.71 -15.57
N VAL A 449 -29.67 -7.76 -14.64
CA VAL A 449 -30.59 -7.65 -13.49
C VAL A 449 -32.04 -7.44 -13.97
N ASP A 450 -32.24 -6.56 -14.95
CA ASP A 450 -33.56 -6.29 -15.54
C ASP A 450 -34.15 -7.52 -16.24
N LEU A 451 -33.29 -8.32 -16.90
CA LEU A 451 -33.69 -9.54 -17.59
C LEU A 451 -34.09 -10.65 -16.63
N VAL A 452 -33.24 -10.96 -15.64
CA VAL A 452 -33.43 -12.14 -14.78
C VAL A 452 -34.34 -11.86 -13.57
N LYS A 453 -34.50 -10.60 -13.18
CA LYS A 453 -35.28 -10.14 -12.03
C LYS A 453 -34.94 -10.91 -10.73
N PRO A 454 -33.82 -10.55 -10.07
CA PRO A 454 -33.42 -11.18 -8.82
C PRO A 454 -34.48 -11.04 -7.71
N HIS A 455 -34.62 -12.08 -6.88
CA HIS A 455 -35.51 -12.04 -5.73
C HIS A 455 -35.08 -10.94 -4.73
N PRO A 456 -35.99 -10.28 -3.99
CA PRO A 456 -35.63 -9.22 -3.04
C PRO A 456 -34.65 -9.62 -1.93
N SER A 457 -34.51 -10.91 -1.62
CA SER A 457 -33.52 -11.40 -0.65
C SER A 457 -32.08 -11.45 -1.17
N VAL A 458 -31.88 -11.25 -2.48
CA VAL A 458 -30.55 -11.26 -3.09
C VAL A 458 -29.77 -10.02 -2.68
N THR A 459 -28.61 -10.25 -2.09
CA THR A 459 -27.65 -9.17 -1.77
C THR A 459 -26.35 -9.30 -2.54
N THR A 460 -26.08 -10.47 -3.11
CA THR A 460 -24.77 -10.86 -3.62
C THR A 460 -24.91 -11.52 -5.00
N VAL A 461 -24.00 -11.20 -5.90
CA VAL A 461 -23.85 -11.83 -7.22
C VAL A 461 -22.51 -12.57 -7.25
N VAL A 462 -22.53 -13.82 -7.67
CA VAL A 462 -21.37 -14.70 -7.78
C VAL A 462 -21.02 -14.88 -9.24
N PHE A 463 -19.73 -14.78 -9.56
CA PHE A 463 -19.20 -15.00 -10.90
C PHE A 463 -18.22 -16.17 -10.84
N TYR A 464 -18.49 -17.22 -11.60
CA TYR A 464 -17.63 -18.40 -11.69
C TYR A 464 -16.83 -18.37 -12.98
N SER A 465 -15.59 -18.82 -12.90
CA SER A 465 -14.64 -18.85 -14.02
C SER A 465 -14.41 -20.28 -14.49
N PHE A 466 -14.12 -20.43 -15.78
CA PHE A 466 -13.46 -21.64 -16.28
C PHE A 466 -12.02 -21.81 -15.74
N GLY A 467 -11.41 -20.72 -15.28
CA GLY A 467 -10.06 -20.71 -14.73
C GLY A 467 -9.99 -21.14 -13.26
N GLU A 468 -8.78 -21.41 -12.81
CA GLU A 468 -8.51 -22.01 -11.50
C GLU A 468 -7.84 -21.03 -10.51
N GLY A 469 -8.02 -21.30 -9.21
CA GLY A 469 -7.32 -20.59 -8.14
C GLY A 469 -5.84 -20.97 -8.01
N LEU A 470 -5.08 -20.21 -7.22
CA LEU A 470 -3.64 -20.45 -7.00
C LEU A 470 -3.34 -21.87 -6.48
N TYR A 471 -4.18 -22.36 -5.57
CA TYR A 471 -4.09 -23.70 -4.98
C TYR A 471 -5.10 -24.68 -5.60
N GLY A 472 -5.51 -24.43 -6.85
CA GLY A 472 -6.47 -25.25 -7.58
C GLY A 472 -7.93 -24.99 -7.23
N GLY A 473 -8.83 -25.73 -7.88
CA GLY A 473 -10.28 -25.55 -7.81
C GLY A 473 -10.77 -24.35 -8.63
N VAL A 474 -12.10 -24.31 -8.87
CA VAL A 474 -12.77 -23.28 -9.67
C VAL A 474 -12.52 -21.90 -9.07
N TYR A 475 -12.07 -20.96 -9.90
CA TYR A 475 -12.00 -19.56 -9.51
C TYR A 475 -13.40 -18.97 -9.52
N TYR A 476 -13.75 -18.27 -8.45
CA TYR A 476 -14.99 -17.51 -8.38
C TYR A 476 -14.75 -16.28 -7.54
N ASP A 477 -15.63 -15.30 -7.72
CA ASP A 477 -15.64 -14.11 -6.89
C ASP A 477 -17.07 -13.60 -6.72
N THR A 478 -17.30 -12.82 -5.66
CA THR A 478 -18.60 -12.26 -5.33
C THR A 478 -18.55 -10.74 -5.22
N HIS A 479 -19.63 -10.11 -5.66
CA HIS A 479 -19.87 -8.69 -5.46
C HIS A 479 -21.22 -8.48 -4.80
N THR A 480 -21.35 -7.42 -4.01
CA THR A 480 -22.69 -6.96 -3.59
C THR A 480 -23.46 -6.50 -4.83
N LEU A 481 -24.77 -6.73 -4.83
CA LEU A 481 -25.64 -6.32 -5.94
C LEU A 481 -25.56 -4.81 -6.17
N ASP A 482 -25.52 -4.02 -5.09
CA ASP A 482 -25.31 -2.56 -5.18
C ASP A 482 -24.03 -2.20 -5.94
N ASN A 483 -22.92 -2.88 -5.65
CA ASN A 483 -21.65 -2.61 -6.32
C ASN A 483 -21.68 -2.98 -7.81
N CYS A 484 -22.33 -4.09 -8.16
CA CYS A 484 -22.59 -4.48 -9.55
C CYS A 484 -23.44 -3.45 -10.32
N LEU A 485 -24.29 -2.68 -9.64
CA LEU A 485 -25.17 -1.68 -10.24
C LEU A 485 -24.53 -0.28 -10.33
N LYS A 486 -23.29 -0.11 -9.86
CA LYS A 486 -22.56 1.16 -10.01
C LYS A 486 -22.21 1.44 -11.48
N PRO A 487 -22.02 2.71 -11.86
CA PRO A 487 -21.60 3.08 -13.22
C PRO A 487 -20.33 2.35 -13.66
N ALA A 488 -20.22 2.09 -14.98
CA ALA A 488 -19.12 1.36 -15.61
C ALA A 488 -18.96 -0.12 -15.20
N SER A 489 -19.91 -0.69 -14.46
CA SER A 489 -19.96 -2.13 -14.20
C SER A 489 -20.54 -2.90 -15.39
N ILE A 490 -19.69 -3.67 -16.07
CA ILE A 490 -20.05 -4.37 -17.33
C ILE A 490 -19.51 -5.81 -17.36
N LEU A 491 -20.14 -6.63 -18.20
CA LEU A 491 -19.59 -7.89 -18.72
C LEU A 491 -18.92 -7.60 -20.07
N ALA A 492 -17.61 -7.43 -20.04
CA ALA A 492 -16.79 -7.03 -21.17
C ALA A 492 -16.45 -8.21 -22.10
N TRP A 493 -16.65 -8.00 -23.40
CA TRP A 493 -16.17 -8.87 -24.49
C TRP A 493 -15.24 -8.13 -25.45
N GLU A 494 -14.98 -6.84 -25.23
CA GLU A 494 -14.01 -6.02 -25.95
C GLU A 494 -13.02 -5.34 -25.01
N MET A 495 -11.80 -5.16 -25.50
CA MET A 495 -10.75 -4.37 -24.87
C MET A 495 -10.02 -3.56 -25.94
N ASN A 496 -9.88 -2.25 -25.74
CA ASN A 496 -9.16 -1.35 -26.64
C ASN A 496 -9.61 -1.46 -28.12
N TYR A 497 -10.93 -1.40 -28.36
CA TYR A 497 -11.58 -1.48 -29.68
C TYR A 497 -11.50 -2.85 -30.39
N GLU A 498 -10.92 -3.85 -29.76
CA GLU A 498 -10.76 -5.19 -30.32
C GLU A 498 -11.51 -6.23 -29.48
N PRO A 499 -11.91 -7.37 -30.07
CA PRO A 499 -12.41 -8.50 -29.31
C PRO A 499 -11.43 -8.89 -28.19
N LEU A 500 -11.97 -9.23 -27.03
CA LEU A 500 -11.17 -9.64 -25.88
C LEU A 500 -10.28 -10.83 -26.25
N THR A 501 -8.99 -10.76 -25.92
CA THR A 501 -8.08 -11.89 -26.11
C THR A 501 -8.23 -12.90 -24.97
N GLU A 502 -7.83 -14.15 -25.22
CA GLU A 502 -7.86 -15.20 -24.20
C GLU A 502 -7.16 -14.78 -22.91
N VAL A 503 -5.99 -14.13 -23.00
CA VAL A 503 -5.20 -13.67 -21.84
C VAL A 503 -5.97 -12.67 -20.97
N TYR A 504 -6.82 -11.84 -21.57
CA TYR A 504 -7.59 -10.82 -20.85
C TYR A 504 -9.01 -11.26 -20.49
N GLY A 505 -9.39 -12.50 -20.79
CA GLY A 505 -10.59 -13.13 -20.25
C GLY A 505 -11.65 -13.55 -21.28
N ALA A 506 -11.29 -13.71 -22.56
CA ALA A 506 -12.24 -14.13 -23.59
C ALA A 506 -13.01 -15.42 -23.22
N PRO A 507 -14.31 -15.52 -23.55
CA PRO A 507 -15.08 -14.57 -24.34
C PRO A 507 -15.68 -13.44 -23.50
N LEU A 508 -15.67 -13.56 -22.17
CA LEU A 508 -16.39 -12.66 -21.28
C LEU A 508 -15.67 -12.46 -19.94
N ARG A 509 -15.54 -11.20 -19.54
CA ARG A 509 -14.89 -10.78 -18.29
C ARG A 509 -15.75 -9.76 -17.53
N LEU A 510 -15.73 -9.85 -16.20
CA LEU A 510 -16.32 -8.86 -15.33
C LEU A 510 -15.45 -7.60 -15.22
N ARG A 511 -16.08 -6.42 -15.23
CA ARG A 511 -15.48 -5.13 -14.87
C ARG A 511 -16.36 -4.44 -13.85
N VAL A 512 -15.79 -4.08 -12.69
CA VAL A 512 -16.45 -3.36 -11.59
C VAL A 512 -15.42 -2.46 -10.91
N GLU A 513 -15.29 -1.22 -11.38
CA GLU A 513 -14.05 -0.44 -11.23
C GLU A 513 -13.71 0.02 -9.81
N ASN A 514 -14.70 0.12 -8.94
CA ASN A 514 -14.51 0.52 -7.54
C ASN A 514 -13.78 -0.52 -6.67
N GLN A 515 -13.40 -1.67 -7.23
CA GLN A 515 -12.76 -2.73 -6.50
C GLN A 515 -11.45 -3.18 -7.14
N LEU A 516 -10.61 -3.82 -6.34
CA LEU A 516 -9.37 -4.42 -6.81
C LEU A 516 -9.62 -5.51 -7.85
N GLY A 517 -8.67 -5.65 -8.76
CA GLY A 517 -8.77 -6.42 -9.98
C GLY A 517 -8.96 -7.93 -9.82
N TYR A 518 -8.70 -8.50 -8.64
CA TYR A 518 -8.95 -9.92 -8.39
C TYR A 518 -10.46 -10.22 -8.30
N LYS A 519 -11.28 -9.23 -7.92
CA LYS A 519 -12.75 -9.34 -7.90
C LYS A 519 -13.35 -9.45 -9.31
N MET A 520 -12.64 -8.92 -10.30
CA MET A 520 -13.06 -8.85 -11.69
C MET A 520 -12.77 -10.15 -12.46
N VAL A 521 -13.61 -11.17 -12.25
CA VAL A 521 -13.50 -12.52 -12.81
C VAL A 521 -13.32 -12.53 -14.33
N LYS A 522 -12.36 -13.32 -14.81
CA LYS A 522 -12.10 -13.62 -16.23
C LYS A 522 -12.73 -14.94 -16.63
N TRP A 523 -12.92 -15.16 -17.94
CA TRP A 523 -13.39 -16.45 -18.49
C TRP A 523 -14.69 -16.90 -17.81
N ILE A 524 -15.67 -16.01 -17.73
CA ILE A 524 -16.89 -16.26 -16.96
C ILE A 524 -17.62 -17.47 -17.55
N GLU A 525 -17.86 -18.47 -16.72
CA GLU A 525 -18.66 -19.65 -17.04
C GLU A 525 -20.14 -19.40 -16.71
N ARG A 526 -20.41 -18.89 -15.49
CA ARG A 526 -21.77 -18.72 -14.98
C ARG A 526 -21.87 -17.63 -13.92
N ILE A 527 -23.09 -17.12 -13.74
CA ILE A 527 -23.45 -16.10 -12.77
C ILE A 527 -24.60 -16.63 -11.89
N GLU A 528 -24.48 -16.45 -10.57
CA GLU A 528 -25.55 -16.78 -9.63
C GLU A 528 -25.89 -15.62 -8.72
N PHE A 529 -27.19 -15.38 -8.55
CA PHE A 529 -27.71 -14.45 -7.56
C PHE A 529 -28.03 -15.20 -6.26
N VAL A 530 -27.44 -14.77 -5.14
CA VAL A 530 -27.52 -15.46 -3.85
C VAL A 530 -27.82 -14.48 -2.71
N GLU A 531 -28.37 -14.99 -1.61
CA GLU A 531 -28.72 -14.16 -0.44
C GLU A 531 -27.48 -13.60 0.27
N SER A 532 -26.36 -14.32 0.24
CA SER A 532 -25.14 -13.91 0.90
C SER A 532 -23.91 -14.61 0.31
N HIS A 533 -22.78 -13.90 0.21
CA HIS A 533 -21.48 -14.50 -0.10
C HIS A 533 -21.08 -15.64 0.86
N LYS A 534 -21.66 -15.69 2.07
CA LYS A 534 -21.36 -16.72 3.08
C LYS A 534 -21.76 -18.14 2.65
N THR A 535 -22.69 -18.28 1.70
CA THR A 535 -23.16 -19.58 1.21
C THR A 535 -22.26 -20.16 0.11
N VAL A 536 -21.23 -19.41 -0.31
CA VAL A 536 -20.38 -19.74 -1.47
C VAL A 536 -18.96 -20.06 -1.01
N GLY A 537 -18.44 -21.20 -1.45
CA GLY A 537 -17.12 -21.71 -1.07
C GLY A 537 -16.92 -21.74 0.45
N LYS A 538 -15.88 -21.09 0.97
CA LYS A 538 -15.62 -20.97 2.42
C LYS A 538 -16.32 -19.77 3.06
N GLY A 539 -17.07 -18.99 2.28
CA GLY A 539 -17.91 -17.90 2.77
C GLY A 539 -17.20 -16.57 3.01
N TYR A 540 -16.06 -16.31 2.35
CA TYR A 540 -15.30 -15.06 2.50
C TYR A 540 -15.26 -14.18 1.25
N GLY A 541 -16.12 -14.46 0.27
CA GLY A 541 -16.39 -13.53 -0.82
C GLY A 541 -15.65 -13.80 -2.13
N GLY A 542 -14.74 -14.78 -2.18
CA GLY A 542 -14.07 -15.16 -3.41
C GLY A 542 -12.93 -16.14 -3.18
N LYS A 543 -12.39 -16.70 -4.26
CA LYS A 543 -11.33 -17.71 -4.22
C LYS A 543 -10.04 -17.17 -3.59
N ASN A 544 -9.71 -15.92 -3.86
CA ASN A 544 -8.53 -15.25 -3.30
C ASN A 544 -8.69 -14.91 -1.82
N GLU A 545 -9.87 -14.50 -1.38
CA GLU A 545 -10.19 -14.30 0.02
C GLU A 545 -10.21 -15.63 0.79
N ASP A 546 -10.65 -16.70 0.14
CA ASP A 546 -10.76 -18.05 0.73
C ASP A 546 -9.41 -18.75 0.91
N ASP A 547 -8.47 -18.55 -0.01
CA ASP A 547 -7.21 -19.30 -0.02
C ASP A 547 -5.97 -18.42 0.16
N GLU A 548 -5.99 -17.17 -0.30
CA GLU A 548 -4.85 -16.24 -0.22
C GLU A 548 -5.07 -15.13 0.83
N TYR A 549 -6.23 -15.15 1.51
CA TYR A 549 -6.61 -14.22 2.58
C TYR A 549 -6.56 -12.75 2.16
N PHE A 550 -6.97 -12.46 0.92
CA PHE A 550 -7.16 -11.09 0.44
C PHE A 550 -8.28 -10.38 1.21
N ASP A 551 -8.34 -9.06 1.10
CA ASP A 551 -9.27 -8.23 1.85
C ASP A 551 -10.74 -8.66 1.59
N LEU A 552 -11.57 -8.68 2.64
CA LEU A 552 -13.01 -8.97 2.48
C LEU A 552 -13.76 -7.81 1.82
N LEU A 553 -13.15 -6.62 1.80
CA LEU A 553 -13.65 -5.43 1.12
C LEU A 553 -12.52 -4.88 0.25
N ALA A 554 -12.70 -5.00 -1.05
CA ALA A 554 -11.67 -4.69 -2.05
C ALA A 554 -11.67 -3.22 -2.49
N SER A 555 -12.28 -2.32 -1.72
CA SER A 555 -12.51 -0.92 -2.08
C SER A 555 -11.42 0.02 -1.51
N SER A 556 -10.60 -0.47 -0.57
CA SER A 556 -9.56 0.26 0.18
C SER A 556 -8.16 0.22 -0.39
#